data_AF-A0A924AIT0-F1
#
_entry.id   AF-A0A924AIT0-F1
#
_cell.length_a   1.000
_cell.length_b   1.000
_cell.length_c   1.000
_cell.angle_alpha   90.00
_cell.angle_beta   90.00
_cell.angle_gamma   90.00
#
_symmetry.space_group_name_H-M   'P 1'
#
loop_
_entity.id
_entity.type
_entity.pdbx_description
1 polymer ?
#
loop_
_entity_poly.entity_id
_entity_poly.type
_entity_poly.pdbx_seq_one_letter_code
_entity_poly.pdbx_strand_id
1 'polypeptide(L)'
;MEHLDKMSIFAGTHNEISSYKLMELQQKNNIDKSDIRVWFGQLYGMSDNISYNLAEEGFNVAKYLPFGPVKDVMPYLIRRAEENTSVAGQTSRELTLLKTERNRRRGR
;
A
#
# COMPACT_ATOMS: atom_id res chain seq x y z
N MET A 1 14.61 12.62 0.12
CA MET A 1 13.89 13.38 -0.94
C MET A 1 14.80 14.36 -1.67
N GLU A 2 16.04 14.57 -1.23
CA GLU A 2 16.93 15.65 -1.69
C GLU A 2 17.49 15.48 -3.12
N HIS A 3 17.40 14.29 -3.71
CA HIS A 3 17.99 13.97 -5.02
C HIS A 3 16.99 13.35 -6.00
N LEU A 4 15.73 13.80 -5.96
CA LEU A 4 14.71 13.32 -6.89
C LEU A 4 14.99 13.68 -8.35
N ASP A 5 15.87 14.63 -8.63
CA ASP A 5 16.40 14.91 -9.97
C ASP A 5 17.22 13.75 -10.55
N LYS A 6 17.77 12.88 -9.70
CA LYS A 6 18.62 11.75 -10.09
C LYS A 6 17.92 10.40 -9.97
N MET A 7 17.03 10.26 -8.98
CA MET A 7 16.39 8.97 -8.69
C MET A 7 14.93 9.16 -8.30
N SER A 8 14.06 8.30 -8.82
CA SER A 8 12.67 8.19 -8.36
C SER A 8 12.56 7.23 -7.18
N ILE A 9 11.56 7.46 -6.33
CA ILE A 9 11.25 6.61 -5.18
C ILE A 9 10.00 5.80 -5.51
N PHE A 10 10.12 4.48 -5.44
CA PHE A 10 9.00 3.55 -5.47
C PHE A 10 8.93 2.80 -4.14
N ALA A 11 8.05 3.22 -3.25
CA ALA A 11 7.91 2.66 -1.91
C ALA A 11 6.94 1.47 -1.90
N GLY A 12 7.47 0.27 -2.15
CA GLY A 12 6.75 -0.99 -2.01
C GLY A 12 6.55 -1.37 -0.54
N THR A 13 5.40 -1.04 0.06
CA THR A 13 5.13 -1.33 1.48
C THR A 13 3.65 -1.46 1.80
N HIS A 14 3.32 -2.41 2.69
CA HIS A 14 2.01 -2.59 3.31
C HIS A 14 1.94 -2.04 4.74
N ASN A 15 3.01 -1.38 5.20
CA ASN A 15 3.11 -0.83 6.54
C ASN A 15 2.68 0.65 6.54
N GLU A 16 1.58 0.96 7.23
CA GLU A 16 1.04 2.33 7.30
C GLU A 16 2.03 3.35 7.86
N ILE A 17 2.84 2.99 8.87
CA ILE A 17 3.84 3.90 9.45
C ILE A 17 4.87 4.27 8.39
N SER A 18 5.28 3.31 7.56
CA SER A 18 6.19 3.56 6.44
C SER A 18 5.54 4.46 5.38
N SER A 19 4.26 4.24 5.07
CA SER A 19 3.50 5.10 4.16
C SER A 19 3.40 6.54 4.67
N TYR A 20 2.99 6.72 5.93
CA TYR A 20 2.94 8.04 6.58
C TYR A 20 4.30 8.72 6.59
N LYS A 21 5.38 7.96 6.83
CA LYS A 21 6.72 8.53 6.81
C LYS A 21 7.08 9.14 5.45
N LEU A 22 6.73 8.47 4.35
CA LEU A 22 6.97 9.02 3.02
C LEU A 22 6.03 10.21 2.70
N MET A 23 4.78 10.17 3.15
CA MET A 23 3.86 11.31 3.04
C MET A 23 4.42 12.55 3.76
N GLU A 24 4.87 12.39 5.01
CA GLU A 24 5.50 13.47 5.77
C GLU A 24 6.76 14.00 5.09
N LEU A 25 7.59 13.12 4.53
CA LEU A 25 8.81 13.52 3.84
C LEU A 25 8.50 14.31 2.57
N GLN A 26 7.48 13.92 1.78
CA GLN A 26 7.02 14.72 0.64
C GLN A 26 6.55 16.11 1.09
N GLN A 27 5.69 16.16 2.11
CA GLN A 27 5.18 17.42 2.64
C GLN A 27 6.30 18.33 3.16
N LYS A 28 7.23 17.80 3.97
CA LYS A 28 8.36 18.56 4.54
C LYS A 28 9.30 19.12 3.48
N ASN A 29 9.36 18.49 2.31
CA ASN A 29 10.20 18.92 1.19
C ASN A 29 9.42 19.72 0.13
N ASN A 30 8.17 20.10 0.40
CA ASN A 30 7.27 20.79 -0.54
C ASN A 30 7.15 20.08 -1.90
N ILE A 31 7.09 18.76 -1.88
CA ILE A 31 6.90 17.93 -3.07
C ILE A 31 5.41 17.66 -3.23
N ASP A 32 4.91 17.86 -4.45
CA ASP A 32 3.50 17.63 -4.76
C ASP A 32 3.14 16.14 -4.57
N LYS A 33 1.93 15.87 -4.06
CA LYS A 33 1.46 14.49 -3.82
C LYS A 33 1.47 13.65 -5.10
N SER A 34 1.25 14.29 -6.25
CA SER A 34 1.21 13.68 -7.57
C SER A 34 2.54 13.77 -8.33
N ASP A 35 3.66 14.13 -7.67
CA ASP A 35 4.98 14.13 -8.30
C ASP A 35 5.32 12.76 -8.88
N ILE A 36 5.51 12.72 -10.20
CA ILE A 36 5.70 11.49 -10.99
C ILE A 36 6.90 10.65 -10.53
N ARG A 37 7.81 11.22 -9.73
CA ARG A 37 9.01 10.56 -9.23
C ARG A 37 8.78 9.84 -7.91
N VAL A 38 7.61 9.97 -7.29
CA VAL A 38 7.30 9.33 -6.01
C VAL A 38 6.05 8.47 -6.16
N TRP A 39 6.17 7.18 -5.88
CA TRP A 39 5.10 6.21 -6.00
C TRP A 39 5.00 5.35 -4.75
N PHE A 40 3.76 5.06 -4.34
CA PHE A 40 3.46 4.05 -3.34
C PHE A 40 3.06 2.75 -4.02
N GLY A 41 3.76 1.66 -3.70
CA GLY A 41 3.52 0.35 -4.27
C GLY A 41 2.93 -0.62 -3.25
N GLN A 42 1.85 -1.32 -3.61
CA GLN A 42 1.31 -2.43 -2.82
C GLN A 42 1.01 -3.63 -3.72
N LEU A 43 1.10 -4.84 -3.16
CA LEU A 43 0.56 -6.03 -3.80
C LEU A 43 -0.97 -5.93 -3.88
N TYR A 44 -1.54 -6.44 -4.97
CA TYR A 44 -2.98 -6.52 -5.16
C TYR A 44 -3.60 -7.51 -4.16
N GLY A 45 -4.71 -7.11 -3.51
CA GLY A 45 -5.43 -7.95 -2.54
C GLY A 45 -4.84 -7.95 -1.13
N MET A 46 -3.92 -7.04 -0.82
CA MET A 46 -3.27 -6.92 0.50
C MET A 46 -3.30 -5.46 0.96
N SER A 47 -3.95 -5.20 2.10
CA SER A 47 -4.07 -3.86 2.70
C SER A 47 -4.53 -2.78 1.71
N ASP A 48 -5.54 -3.12 0.90
CA ASP A 48 -6.06 -2.24 -0.15
C ASP A 48 -6.60 -0.91 0.39
N ASN A 49 -7.04 -0.88 1.65
CA ASN A 49 -7.45 0.36 2.32
C ASN A 49 -6.34 1.43 2.32
N ILE A 50 -5.07 1.03 2.39
CA ILE A 50 -3.93 1.96 2.30
C ILE A 50 -3.86 2.54 0.89
N SER A 51 -3.92 1.67 -0.13
CA SER A 51 -3.86 2.07 -1.53
C SER A 51 -5.01 3.03 -1.90
N TYR A 52 -6.24 2.70 -1.48
CA TYR A 52 -7.42 3.50 -1.79
C TYR A 52 -7.37 4.87 -1.11
N ASN A 53 -7.02 4.94 0.18
CA ASN A 53 -6.93 6.21 0.89
C ASN A 53 -5.81 7.10 0.32
N LEU A 54 -4.66 6.52 -0.03
CA LEU A 54 -3.56 7.28 -0.68
C LEU A 54 -4.00 7.86 -2.03
N ALA A 55 -4.68 7.06 -2.85
CA ALA A 55 -5.16 7.50 -4.15
C ALA A 55 -6.25 8.59 -4.01
N GLU A 56 -7.18 8.43 -3.06
CA GLU A 56 -8.21 9.44 -2.75
C GLU A 56 -7.59 10.77 -2.30
N GLU A 57 -6.49 10.71 -1.54
CA GLU A 57 -5.73 11.87 -1.10
C GLU A 57 -4.87 12.52 -2.21
N GLY A 58 -4.81 11.93 -3.40
CA GLY A 58 -4.10 12.45 -4.57
C GLY A 58 -2.65 11.99 -4.72
N PHE A 59 -2.22 10.94 -4.00
CA PHE A 59 -0.89 10.36 -4.18
C PHE A 59 -0.84 9.38 -5.35
N ASN A 60 0.34 9.26 -5.96
CA ASN A 60 0.60 8.24 -6.99
C ASN A 60 0.70 6.85 -6.35
N VAL A 61 -0.21 5.95 -6.75
CA VAL A 61 -0.30 4.59 -6.22
C VAL A 61 -0.24 3.57 -7.35
N ALA A 62 0.57 2.52 -7.17
CA ALA A 62 0.68 1.39 -8.09
C ALA A 62 0.33 0.08 -7.39
N LYS A 63 -0.47 -0.75 -8.07
CA LYS A 63 -0.76 -2.12 -7.62
C LYS A 63 0.09 -3.12 -8.41
N TYR A 64 0.88 -3.91 -7.69
CA TYR A 64 1.61 -5.02 -8.26
C TYR A 64 0.71 -6.26 -8.30
N LEU A 65 0.44 -6.73 -9.52
CA LEU A 65 -0.43 -7.86 -9.80
C LEU A 65 0.36 -8.90 -10.61
N PRO A 66 0.72 -10.05 -10.02
CA PRO A 66 1.16 -11.21 -10.80
C PRO A 66 0.01 -11.72 -11.66
N PHE A 67 0.29 -11.98 -12.93
CA PHE A 67 -0.68 -12.55 -13.87
C PHE A 67 -0.03 -13.71 -14.64
N GLY A 68 -0.81 -14.75 -14.91
CA GLY A 68 -0.35 -15.92 -15.66
C GLY A 68 -1.02 -17.22 -15.21
N PRO A 69 -0.74 -18.35 -15.91
CA PRO A 69 -1.17 -19.67 -15.47
C PRO A 69 -0.71 -19.98 -14.04
N VAL A 70 -1.52 -20.73 -13.28
CA VAL A 70 -1.24 -21.05 -11.87
C VAL A 70 0.15 -21.63 -11.67
N LYS A 71 0.58 -22.55 -12.54
CA LYS A 71 1.90 -23.21 -12.48
C LYS A 71 3.05 -22.20 -12.51
N ASP A 72 2.93 -21.15 -13.30
CA ASP A 72 3.99 -20.16 -13.50
C ASP A 72 4.07 -19.17 -12.32
N VAL A 73 2.96 -18.96 -11.62
CA VAL A 73 2.89 -18.06 -10.46
C VAL A 73 3.06 -18.77 -9.11
N MET A 74 3.21 -20.10 -9.09
CA MET A 74 3.38 -20.88 -7.85
C MET A 74 4.49 -20.33 -6.93
N PRO A 75 5.70 -19.96 -7.42
CA PRO A 75 6.74 -19.41 -6.55
C PRO A 75 6.34 -18.08 -5.88
N TYR A 76 5.51 -17.27 -6.54
CA TYR A 76 4.97 -16.05 -5.94
C TYR A 76 3.97 -16.38 -4.82
N LEU A 77 3.07 -17.32 -5.05
CA LEU A 77 2.04 -17.72 -4.09
C LEU A 77 2.65 -18.31 -2.81
N ILE A 78 3.71 -19.12 -2.94
CA ILE A 78 4.42 -19.70 -1.79
C ILE A 78 5.02 -18.60 -0.91
N ARG A 79 5.75 -17.64 -1.52
CA ARG A 79 6.32 -16.50 -0.77
C ARG A 79 5.24 -15.67 -0.06
N ARG A 80 4.06 -15.51 -0.67
CA ARG A 80 2.93 -14.83 -0.03
C ARG A 80 2.35 -15.60 1.14
N ALA A 81 2.24 -16.93 1.04
CA ALA A 81 1.80 -17.76 2.14
C ALA A 81 2.77 -17.65 3.34
N GLU A 82 4.08 -17.67 3.08
CA GLU A 82 5.11 -17.51 4.11
C GLU A 82 5.06 -16.12 4.78
N GLU A 83 5.01 -15.05 3.99
CA GLU A 83 4.93 -13.68 4.51
C GLU A 83 3.68 -13.48 5.36
N ASN A 84 2.50 -13.87 4.86
CA ASN A 84 1.24 -13.70 5.58
C ASN A 84 1.20 -14.53 6.87
N THR A 85 1.90 -15.66 6.93
CA THR A 85 2.03 -16.46 8.16
C THR A 85 2.94 -15.77 9.18
N SER A 86 3.97 -15.07 8.71
CA SER A 86 4.88 -14.30 9.58
C SER A 86 4.25 -13.01 10.14
N VAL A 87 3.26 -12.45 9.44
CA VAL A 87 2.52 -11.24 9.87
C VAL A 87 1.24 -11.62 10.62
N ALA A 88 1.39 -12.31 11.75
CA ALA A 88 0.27 -12.62 12.63
C ALA A 88 -0.42 -11.33 13.13
N GLY A 89 -1.72 -11.18 12.86
CA GLY A 89 -2.56 -10.10 13.39
C GLY A 89 -3.09 -9.08 12.38
N GLN A 90 -2.55 -9.01 11.16
CA GLN A 90 -3.08 -8.10 10.12
C GLN A 90 -4.54 -8.40 9.76
N THR A 91 -4.91 -9.67 9.63
CA THR A 91 -6.30 -10.10 9.34
C THR A 91 -7.29 -9.59 10.40
N SER A 92 -6.94 -9.68 11.68
CA SER A 92 -7.79 -9.20 12.78
C SER A 92 -7.98 -7.68 12.74
N ARG A 93 -6.93 -6.96 12.33
CA ARG A 93 -6.98 -5.51 12.17
C ARG A 93 -7.86 -5.11 10.99
N GLU A 94 -7.71 -5.74 9.84
CA GLU A 94 -8.57 -5.50 8.67
C GLU A 94 -10.04 -5.81 8.99
N LEU A 95 -10.32 -6.93 9.66
CA LEU A 95 -11.67 -7.26 10.11
C LEU A 95 -12.25 -6.19 11.04
N THR A 96 -11.42 -5.61 11.92
CA THR A 96 -11.85 -4.53 12.82
C THR A 96 -12.20 -3.28 12.02
N LEU A 97 -11.36 -2.88 11.06
CA LEU A 97 -11.63 -1.74 10.18
C LEU A 97 -12.93 -1.94 9.38
N LEU A 98 -13.15 -3.13 8.81
CA LEU A 98 -14.38 -3.46 8.10
C LEU A 98 -15.62 -3.39 9.00
N LYS A 99 -15.53 -3.89 10.23
CA LYS A 99 -16.61 -3.79 11.22
C LYS A 99 -16.93 -2.32 11.56
N THR A 100 -15.90 -1.50 11.79
CA THR A 100 -16.03 -0.08 12.09
C THR A 100 -16.71 0.66 10.92
N GLU A 101 -16.24 0.44 9.70
CA GLU A 101 -16.79 1.07 8.51
C GLU A 101 -18.24 0.65 8.23
N ARG A 102 -18.56 -0.64 8.41
CA ARG A 102 -19.94 -1.14 8.31
C ARG A 102 -20.86 -0.47 9.33
N ASN A 103 -20.42 -0.31 10.57
CA ASN A 103 -21.22 0.34 11.62
C ASN A 103 -21.45 1.82 11.30
N ARG A 104 -20.41 2.54 10.83
CA ARG A 104 -20.51 3.93 10.37
C ARG A 104 -21.57 4.10 9.27
N ARG A 105 -21.64 3.16 8.33
CA ARG A 105 -22.64 3.18 7.24
C ARG A 105 -24.06 2.85 7.69
N ARG A 106 -24.24 2.00 8.71
CA ARG A 106 -25.57 1.68 9.28
C ARG A 106 -26.20 2.83 10.07
N GLY A 107 -25.39 3.79 10.52
CA GLY A 107 -25.85 5.02 11.19
C GLY A 107 -26.13 6.18 10.24
N ARG A 108 -26.08 5.97 8.92
CA ARG A 108 -26.59 6.88 7.88
C ARG A 108 -27.92 6.35 7.39
#